data_AF-A0A5J6ZB16-F1
#
_entry.id   AF-A0A5J6ZB16-F1
#
_cell.length_a   1.000
_cell.length_b   1.000
_cell.length_c   1.000
_cell.angle_alpha   90.00
_cell.angle_beta   90.00
_cell.angle_gamma   90.00
#
_symmetry.space_group_name_H-M   'P 1'
#
loop_
_entity.id
_entity.type
_entity.pdbx_description
1 polymer ?
#
loop_
_entity_poly.entity_id
_entity_poly.type
_entity_poly.pdbx_seq_one_letter_code
_entity_poly.pdbx_strand_id
1 'polypeptide(L)'
;MSPQQPPKAGRPGRRAMPTRFGDNVVIADFGARRRHEAAKADNGPRAPRLERESWAASQIMTALADNSDSGRLARGREYYRGGKVLGVELTKDCMAGLVDGTQLEPFDVSLRLRPLAPRKAGFIKDELMADPSHVRSLLHGSAPGTEVAAMLLRPDHVFQATCTCPDRSVVCKHVVAVGYAVAARLTQDPLHVLRLRGIDPEPFVTQLFRKDESAGVTSLRSRREGRKLPEEASEEKNHEGDLRAELVDPKQFWGAVDQRVTWGTVEPESGLEQGDKQAIMAALRTVSWTGVDQLRAHHELERCYEVLMENEQMFDNLPWENELQSRPDDKDRNHD
;
A
#
# COMPACT_ATOMS: atom_id res chain seq x y z
N MET A 1 -2.06 -60.27 15.57
CA MET A 1 -3.36 -59.55 15.62
C MET A 1 -3.05 -58.07 15.76
N SER A 2 -2.99 -57.37 14.63
CA SER A 2 -2.67 -55.93 14.58
C SER A 2 -3.93 -55.11 14.87
N PRO A 3 -3.89 -54.11 15.76
CA PRO A 3 -5.03 -53.23 15.96
C PRO A 3 -5.13 -52.19 14.84
N GLN A 4 -6.28 -52.15 14.18
CA GLN A 4 -6.63 -51.22 13.11
C GLN A 4 -6.76 -49.79 13.65
N GLN A 5 -6.19 -48.82 12.95
CA GLN A 5 -6.38 -47.39 13.19
C GLN A 5 -7.79 -46.94 12.77
N PRO A 6 -8.46 -46.04 13.50
CA PRO A 6 -9.74 -45.47 13.08
C PRO A 6 -9.57 -44.43 11.95
N PRO A 7 -10.60 -44.21 11.11
CA PRO A 7 -10.49 -43.34 9.94
C PRO A 7 -10.38 -41.86 10.33
N LYS A 8 -9.57 -41.12 9.56
CA LYS A 8 -9.34 -39.68 9.71
C LYS A 8 -10.62 -38.89 9.40
N ALA A 9 -11.15 -38.18 10.39
CA ALA A 9 -12.23 -37.22 10.22
C ALA A 9 -11.78 -36.06 9.30
N GLY A 10 -12.46 -35.90 8.16
CA GLY A 10 -12.25 -34.78 7.25
C GLY A 10 -12.64 -33.46 7.90
N ARG A 11 -11.90 -32.39 7.58
CA ARG A 11 -12.23 -31.01 7.98
C ARG A 11 -13.65 -30.65 7.54
N PRO A 12 -14.50 -30.06 8.42
CA PRO A 12 -15.78 -29.54 7.98
C PRO A 12 -15.54 -28.36 7.03
N GLY A 13 -16.01 -28.49 5.79
CA GLY A 13 -16.06 -27.39 4.85
C GLY A 13 -16.91 -26.26 5.43
N ARG A 14 -16.40 -25.02 5.38
CA ARG A 14 -17.17 -23.84 5.77
C ARG A 14 -18.40 -23.78 4.86
N ARG A 15 -19.59 -24.08 5.39
CA ARG A 15 -20.86 -23.88 4.70
C ARG A 15 -20.98 -22.38 4.41
N ALA A 16 -21.16 -22.02 3.14
CA ALA A 16 -21.56 -20.68 2.74
C ALA A 16 -22.87 -20.33 3.45
N MET A 17 -22.97 -19.12 4.00
CA MET A 17 -24.23 -18.62 4.53
C MET A 17 -25.26 -18.56 3.38
N PRO A 18 -26.51 -18.98 3.62
CA PRO A 18 -27.57 -18.80 2.64
C PRO A 18 -27.77 -17.31 2.37
N THR A 19 -27.70 -16.91 1.10
CA THR A 19 -27.84 -15.53 0.62
C THR A 19 -29.29 -15.02 0.61
N ARG A 20 -30.21 -15.77 1.24
CA ARG A 20 -31.64 -15.49 1.24
C ARG A 20 -32.22 -15.69 2.64
N PHE A 21 -32.84 -14.65 3.17
CA PHE A 21 -33.71 -14.71 4.34
C PHE A 21 -35.12 -14.37 3.84
N GLY A 22 -35.92 -15.41 3.57
CA GLY A 22 -37.23 -15.27 2.90
C GLY A 22 -37.13 -14.89 1.41
N ASP A 23 -38.30 -14.67 0.78
CA ASP A 23 -38.42 -14.52 -0.67
C ASP A 23 -38.06 -13.13 -1.22
N ASN A 24 -37.79 -12.12 -0.37
CA ASN A 24 -37.67 -10.72 -0.83
C ASN A 24 -36.47 -9.91 -0.29
N VAL A 25 -35.47 -10.54 0.36
CA VAL A 25 -34.26 -9.82 0.82
C VAL A 25 -33.01 -10.48 0.26
N VAL A 26 -32.38 -9.80 -0.70
CA VAL A 26 -31.03 -10.14 -1.20
C VAL A 26 -30.04 -9.39 -0.33
N ILE A 27 -29.31 -10.10 0.54
CA ILE A 27 -28.14 -9.52 1.22
C ILE A 27 -27.04 -9.40 0.18
N ALA A 28 -26.86 -8.20 -0.35
CA ALA A 28 -25.76 -7.89 -1.23
C ALA A 28 -24.44 -7.91 -0.43
N ASP A 29 -23.64 -8.94 -0.65
CA ASP A 29 -22.30 -9.06 -0.07
C ASP A 29 -21.31 -8.19 -0.86
N PHE A 30 -21.34 -6.88 -0.60
CA PHE A 30 -20.45 -5.88 -1.21
C PHE A 30 -18.96 -6.08 -0.85
N GLY A 31 -18.62 -7.08 -0.03
CA GLY A 31 -17.26 -7.47 0.32
C GLY A 31 -16.75 -8.72 -0.43
N ALA A 32 -17.62 -9.50 -1.08
CA ALA A 32 -17.25 -10.77 -1.70
C ALA A 32 -16.18 -10.60 -2.79
N ARG A 33 -16.40 -9.67 -3.72
CA ARG A 33 -15.44 -9.39 -4.81
C ARG A 33 -14.08 -8.95 -4.27
N ARG A 34 -14.04 -8.06 -3.27
CA ARG A 34 -12.79 -7.58 -2.65
C ARG A 34 -12.03 -8.66 -1.89
N ARG A 35 -12.71 -9.59 -1.21
CA ARG A 35 -12.05 -10.76 -0.60
C ARG A 35 -11.40 -11.66 -1.65
N HIS A 36 -12.06 -11.84 -2.80
CA HIS A 36 -11.50 -12.58 -3.93
C HIS A 36 -10.34 -11.83 -4.61
N GLU A 37 -10.38 -10.50 -4.66
CA GLU A 37 -9.30 -9.65 -5.20
C GLU A 37 -8.09 -9.58 -4.27
N ALA A 38 -8.29 -9.41 -2.96
CA ALA A 38 -7.22 -9.49 -1.95
C ALA A 38 -6.56 -10.88 -1.92
N ALA A 39 -7.34 -11.95 -2.10
CA ALA A 39 -6.82 -13.30 -2.26
C ALA A 39 -6.06 -13.51 -3.58
N LYS A 40 -6.36 -12.72 -4.62
CA LYS A 40 -5.64 -12.73 -5.92
C LYS A 40 -4.37 -11.87 -5.92
N ALA A 41 -4.34 -10.79 -5.14
CA ALA A 41 -3.18 -9.90 -5.01
C ALA A 41 -1.99 -10.56 -4.27
N ASP A 42 -2.20 -11.68 -3.59
CA ASP A 42 -1.17 -12.45 -2.87
C ASP A 42 -0.38 -13.43 -3.78
N ASN A 43 -0.29 -13.17 -5.09
CA ASN A 43 0.37 -14.02 -6.10
C ASN A 43 1.83 -13.60 -6.40
N GLY A 44 2.52 -12.95 -5.47
CA GLY A 44 3.97 -12.74 -5.56
C GLY A 44 4.76 -14.05 -5.32
N PRO A 45 6.05 -14.11 -5.69
CA PRO A 45 6.90 -15.26 -5.37
C PRO A 45 6.91 -15.49 -3.85
N ARG A 46 6.29 -16.59 -3.42
CA ARG A 46 6.11 -16.90 -2.00
C ARG A 46 7.43 -17.42 -1.43
N ALA A 47 8.05 -16.64 -0.56
CA ALA A 47 9.17 -17.11 0.26
C ALA A 47 8.75 -18.39 1.02
N PRO A 48 9.67 -19.33 1.29
CA PRO A 48 9.36 -20.54 2.04
C PRO A 48 8.74 -20.16 3.39
N ARG A 49 7.60 -20.78 3.72
CA ARG A 49 6.89 -20.50 4.97
C ARG A 49 7.81 -20.90 6.13
N LEU A 50 8.25 -19.93 6.92
CA LEU A 50 9.05 -20.20 8.11
C LEU A 50 8.22 -21.01 9.12
N GLU A 51 8.81 -22.06 9.67
CA GLU A 51 8.21 -22.87 10.73
C GLU A 51 8.23 -22.17 12.09
N ARG A 52 9.15 -21.22 12.25
CA ARG A 52 9.34 -20.39 13.45
C ARG A 52 8.98 -18.93 13.15
N GLU A 53 8.53 -18.22 14.18
CA GLU A 53 8.25 -16.79 14.09
C GLU A 53 9.51 -16.02 13.66
N SER A 54 9.36 -15.08 12.72
CA SER A 54 10.50 -14.27 12.27
C SER A 54 10.93 -13.29 13.36
N TRP A 55 12.20 -12.89 13.34
CA TRP A 55 12.74 -11.88 14.24
C TRP A 55 11.91 -10.59 14.22
N ALA A 56 11.52 -10.13 13.03
CA ALA A 56 10.70 -8.93 12.87
C ALA A 56 9.32 -9.09 13.51
N ALA A 57 8.69 -10.25 13.33
CA ALA A 57 7.42 -10.57 13.99
C ALA A 57 7.56 -10.53 15.53
N SER A 58 8.62 -11.12 16.07
CA SER A 58 8.93 -11.09 17.50
C SER A 58 9.15 -9.67 18.05
N GLN A 59 9.77 -8.76 17.29
CA GLN A 59 9.93 -7.36 17.71
C GLN A 59 8.57 -6.65 17.84
N ILE A 60 7.65 -6.87 16.89
CA ILE A 60 6.29 -6.30 16.94
C ILE A 60 5.52 -6.89 18.12
N MET A 61 5.57 -8.20 18.32
CA MET A 61 4.86 -8.86 19.41
C MET A 61 5.39 -8.44 20.78
N THR A 62 6.70 -8.24 20.92
CA THR A 62 7.32 -7.68 22.14
C THR A 62 6.78 -6.28 22.41
N ALA A 63 6.72 -5.41 21.40
CA ALA A 63 6.21 -4.05 21.56
C ALA A 63 4.75 -4.03 22.08
N LEU A 64 3.92 -4.95 21.60
CA LEU A 64 2.53 -5.08 22.05
C LEU A 64 2.43 -5.69 23.46
N ALA A 65 3.29 -6.66 23.77
CA ALA A 65 3.34 -7.29 25.09
C ALA A 65 3.76 -6.29 26.18
N ASP A 66 4.74 -5.43 25.90
CA ASP A 66 5.23 -4.42 26.85
C ASP A 66 4.16 -3.37 27.19
N ASN A 67 3.18 -3.17 26.29
CA ASN A 67 2.11 -2.17 26.42
C ASN A 67 0.73 -2.78 26.73
N SER A 68 0.64 -4.07 27.09
CA SER A 68 -0.63 -4.74 27.40
C SER A 68 -0.53 -5.78 28.52
N ASP A 69 -1.67 -6.06 29.18
CA ASP A 69 -1.75 -7.13 30.18
C ASP A 69 -1.92 -8.52 29.53
N SER A 70 -1.57 -9.56 30.28
CA SER A 70 -1.64 -10.96 29.84
C SER A 70 -3.04 -11.41 29.42
N GLY A 71 -4.10 -10.85 30.03
CA GLY A 71 -5.49 -11.13 29.69
C GLY A 71 -5.91 -10.51 28.36
N ARG A 72 -5.42 -9.31 28.04
CA ARG A 72 -5.57 -8.69 26.71
C ARG A 72 -4.82 -9.46 25.63
N LEU A 73 -3.58 -9.89 25.93
CA LEU A 73 -2.80 -10.74 25.03
C LEU A 73 -3.51 -12.06 24.71
N ALA A 74 -4.07 -12.72 25.74
CA ALA A 74 -4.81 -13.96 25.57
C ALA A 74 -6.08 -13.79 24.73
N ARG A 75 -6.88 -12.76 25.02
CA ARG A 75 -8.10 -12.47 24.24
C ARG A 75 -7.78 -12.08 22.80
N GLY A 76 -6.75 -11.26 22.57
CA GLY A 76 -6.33 -10.88 21.22
C GLY A 76 -5.84 -12.07 20.39
N ARG A 77 -5.08 -12.98 21.01
CA ARG A 77 -4.68 -14.24 20.39
C ARG A 77 -5.88 -15.09 19.99
N GLU A 78 -6.91 -15.17 20.84
CA GLU A 78 -8.13 -15.90 20.53
C GLU A 78 -8.90 -15.27 19.37
N TYR A 79 -9.00 -13.93 19.33
CA TYR A 79 -9.61 -13.21 18.20
C TYR A 79 -8.90 -13.50 16.87
N TYR A 80 -7.57 -13.48 16.88
CA TYR A 80 -6.78 -13.84 15.71
C TYR A 80 -7.03 -15.30 15.27
N ARG A 81 -6.99 -16.25 16.22
CA ARG A 81 -7.25 -17.68 15.94
C ARG A 81 -8.67 -17.95 15.47
N GLY A 82 -9.64 -17.20 15.99
CA GLY A 82 -11.04 -17.24 15.58
C GLY A 82 -11.29 -16.65 14.18
N GLY A 83 -10.25 -16.13 13.51
CA GLY A 83 -10.37 -15.56 12.17
C GLY A 83 -11.18 -14.26 12.13
N LYS A 84 -11.15 -13.49 13.22
CA LYS A 84 -11.84 -12.20 13.32
C LYS A 84 -11.09 -11.06 12.65
N VAL A 85 -9.80 -11.23 12.34
CA VAL A 85 -9.05 -10.26 11.55
C VAL A 85 -9.39 -10.48 10.07
N LEU A 86 -10.04 -9.50 9.44
CA LEU A 86 -10.52 -9.60 8.05
C LEU A 86 -9.38 -9.42 7.04
N GLY A 87 -8.38 -8.62 7.39
CA GLY A 87 -7.22 -8.33 6.56
C GLY A 87 -6.22 -7.44 7.28
N VAL A 88 -4.99 -7.45 6.78
CA VAL A 88 -3.92 -6.54 7.21
C VAL A 88 -3.23 -5.96 6.00
N GLU A 89 -2.88 -4.69 6.09
CA GLU A 89 -2.14 -3.94 5.08
C GLU A 89 -0.87 -3.38 5.73
N LEU A 90 0.28 -3.64 5.11
CA LEU A 90 1.57 -3.15 5.59
C LEU A 90 2.07 -2.15 4.56
N THR A 91 2.07 -0.89 4.94
CA THR A 91 2.60 0.22 4.13
C THR A 91 3.80 0.83 4.84
N LYS A 92 4.46 1.82 4.21
CA LYS A 92 5.62 2.47 4.82
C LYS A 92 5.24 3.06 6.19
N ASP A 93 5.99 2.68 7.22
CA ASP A 93 5.86 3.11 8.62
C ASP A 93 4.48 2.83 9.27
N CYS A 94 3.60 2.06 8.62
CA CYS A 94 2.24 1.79 9.10
C CYS A 94 1.82 0.34 8.85
N MET A 95 1.21 -0.27 9.87
CA MET A 95 0.59 -1.59 9.79
C MET A 95 -0.88 -1.42 10.21
N ALA A 96 -1.79 -1.61 9.26
CA ALA A 96 -3.21 -1.40 9.47
C ALA A 96 -3.98 -2.72 9.32
N GLY A 97 -5.14 -2.81 9.96
CA GLY A 97 -5.97 -4.01 9.88
C GLY A 97 -7.41 -3.76 10.29
N LEU A 98 -8.29 -4.64 9.79
CA LEU A 98 -9.72 -4.61 10.07
C LEU A 98 -10.11 -5.81 10.94
N VAL A 99 -10.84 -5.55 12.02
CA VAL A 99 -11.24 -6.59 12.97
C VAL A 99 -12.76 -6.65 13.12
N ASP A 100 -13.31 -7.82 12.81
CA ASP A 100 -14.71 -8.15 13.04
C ASP A 100 -15.04 -8.14 14.54
N GLY A 101 -16.16 -7.52 14.87
CA GLY A 101 -16.51 -7.11 16.22
C GLY A 101 -17.95 -7.38 16.59
N THR A 102 -18.42 -6.74 17.65
CA THR A 102 -19.83 -6.80 18.09
C THR A 102 -20.73 -5.83 17.35
N GLN A 103 -20.15 -4.83 16.68
CA GLN A 103 -20.87 -3.82 15.92
C GLN A 103 -20.90 -4.18 14.42
N LEU A 104 -21.77 -3.53 13.65
CA LEU A 104 -21.95 -3.79 12.22
C LEU A 104 -20.71 -3.46 11.38
N GLU A 105 -20.03 -2.36 11.69
CA GLU A 105 -18.80 -1.95 11.01
C GLU A 105 -17.56 -2.56 11.70
N PRO A 106 -16.64 -3.21 10.96
CA PRO A 106 -15.38 -3.68 11.52
C PRO A 106 -14.59 -2.57 12.23
N PHE A 107 -13.83 -2.92 13.25
CA PHE A 107 -12.93 -1.98 13.92
C PHE A 107 -11.67 -1.76 13.09
N ASP A 108 -11.32 -0.50 12.88
CA ASP A 108 -10.07 -0.08 12.27
C ASP A 108 -8.97 -0.05 13.32
N VAL A 109 -7.86 -0.69 13.01
CA VAL A 109 -6.69 -0.77 13.86
C VAL A 109 -5.48 -0.28 13.08
N SER A 110 -4.67 0.59 13.69
CA SER A 110 -3.41 1.01 13.11
C SER A 110 -2.27 0.95 14.13
N LEU A 111 -1.11 0.51 13.66
CA LEU A 111 0.16 0.49 14.39
C LEU A 111 1.16 1.30 13.58
N ARG A 112 1.70 2.36 14.18
CA ARG A 112 2.66 3.23 13.51
C ARG A 112 4.06 3.04 14.06
N LEU A 113 4.98 2.99 13.11
CA LEU A 113 6.40 2.98 13.38
C LEU A 113 6.96 4.39 13.30
N ARG A 114 7.92 4.69 14.17
CA ARG A 114 8.65 5.95 14.09
C ARG A 114 9.33 6.02 12.71
N PRO A 115 9.14 7.11 11.95
CA PRO A 115 9.76 7.27 10.65
C PRO A 115 11.28 7.09 10.72
N LEU A 116 11.82 6.32 9.78
CA LEU A 116 13.25 6.08 9.69
C LEU A 116 13.95 7.30 9.07
N ALA A 117 14.90 7.89 9.79
CA ALA A 117 15.65 9.04 9.31
C ALA A 117 16.43 8.69 8.02
N PRO A 118 16.51 9.59 7.01
CA PRO A 118 17.16 9.30 5.73
C PRO A 118 18.61 8.82 5.85
N ARG A 119 19.37 9.38 6.79
CA ARG A 119 20.77 8.95 7.06
C ARG A 119 20.86 7.50 7.53
N LYS A 120 19.95 7.09 8.43
CA LYS A 120 19.88 5.70 8.92
C LYS A 120 19.41 4.75 7.83
N ALA A 121 18.45 5.19 7.01
CA ALA A 121 18.01 4.43 5.85
C ALA A 121 19.15 4.24 4.84
N GLY A 122 19.96 5.27 4.58
CA GLY A 122 21.16 5.18 3.73
C GLY A 122 22.15 4.15 4.28
N PHE A 123 22.52 4.27 5.55
CA PHE A 123 23.42 3.31 6.22
C PHE A 123 22.94 1.86 6.10
N ILE A 124 21.66 1.60 6.36
CA ILE A 124 21.09 0.25 6.23
C ILE A 124 21.21 -0.26 4.79
N LYS A 125 20.95 0.58 3.79
CA LYS A 125 21.07 0.20 2.38
C LYS A 125 22.52 -0.12 2.01
N ASP A 126 23.46 0.71 2.44
CA ASP A 126 24.88 0.52 2.17
C ASP A 126 25.38 -0.79 2.78
N GLU A 127 24.97 -1.10 4.01
CA GLU A 127 25.35 -2.33 4.70
C GLU A 127 24.72 -3.57 4.04
N LEU A 128 23.46 -3.50 3.64
CA LEU A 128 22.79 -4.57 2.89
C LEU A 128 23.46 -4.83 1.52
N MET A 129 24.01 -3.80 0.87
CA MET A 129 24.76 -3.94 -0.39
C MET A 129 26.16 -4.50 -0.18
N ALA A 130 26.82 -4.11 0.92
CA ALA A 130 28.16 -4.53 1.26
C ALA A 130 28.18 -6.02 1.63
N ASP A 131 27.34 -6.42 2.59
CA ASP A 131 27.30 -7.78 3.12
C ASP A 131 25.92 -8.48 2.87
N PRO A 132 25.87 -9.46 1.95
CA PRO A 132 24.66 -10.25 1.69
C PRO A 132 24.20 -11.10 2.87
N SER A 133 25.04 -11.29 3.90
CA SER A 133 24.67 -12.07 5.10
C SER A 133 23.46 -11.49 5.81
N HIS A 134 23.29 -10.16 5.79
CA HIS A 134 22.12 -9.48 6.36
C HIS A 134 20.83 -9.89 5.65
N VAL A 135 20.83 -9.89 4.31
CA VAL A 135 19.67 -10.30 3.50
C VAL A 135 19.36 -11.78 3.69
N ARG A 136 20.39 -12.64 3.71
CA ARG A 136 20.22 -14.08 3.95
C ARG A 136 19.65 -14.35 5.35
N SER A 137 20.13 -13.63 6.36
CA SER A 137 19.61 -13.73 7.73
C SER A 137 18.13 -13.36 7.80
N LEU A 138 17.75 -12.23 7.18
CA LEU A 138 16.35 -11.79 7.09
C LEU A 138 15.48 -12.83 6.37
N LEU A 139 15.92 -13.38 5.23
CA LEU A 139 15.19 -14.42 4.49
C LEU A 139 14.95 -15.69 5.32
N HIS A 140 15.88 -16.04 6.21
CA HIS A 140 15.71 -17.14 7.17
C HIS A 140 14.90 -16.75 8.41
N GLY A 141 14.39 -15.52 8.49
CA GLY A 141 13.64 -15.00 9.62
C GLY A 141 14.50 -14.69 10.84
N SER A 142 15.83 -14.65 10.71
CA SER A 142 16.75 -14.27 11.79
C SER A 142 17.08 -12.78 11.72
N ALA A 143 17.58 -12.23 12.83
CA ALA A 143 18.01 -10.85 12.87
C ALA A 143 19.21 -10.66 11.91
N PRO A 144 19.29 -9.53 11.18
CA PRO A 144 20.52 -9.13 10.51
C PRO A 144 21.58 -8.77 11.56
N GLY A 145 22.80 -8.43 11.13
CA GLY A 145 23.83 -7.91 12.04
C GLY A 145 23.30 -6.81 12.97
N THR A 146 23.85 -6.76 14.19
CA THR A 146 23.30 -6.04 15.35
C THR A 146 23.01 -4.56 15.08
N GLU A 147 23.89 -3.87 14.36
CA GLU A 147 23.71 -2.46 14.01
C GLU A 147 22.52 -2.24 13.08
N VAL A 148 22.43 -3.03 12.00
CA VAL A 148 21.29 -3.02 11.08
C VAL A 148 20.01 -3.36 11.81
N ALA A 149 20.02 -4.40 12.65
CA ALA A 149 18.85 -4.81 13.42
C ALA A 149 18.34 -3.68 14.33
N ALA A 150 19.24 -3.02 15.07
CA ALA A 150 18.90 -1.93 15.98
C ALA A 150 18.31 -0.71 15.28
N MET A 151 18.75 -0.41 14.05
CA MET A 151 18.19 0.69 13.26
C MET A 151 16.90 0.28 12.53
N LEU A 152 16.83 -0.96 12.05
CA LEU A 152 15.73 -1.44 11.21
C LEU A 152 14.45 -1.67 12.02
N LEU A 153 14.49 -2.36 13.15
CA LEU A 153 13.29 -2.60 13.95
C LEU A 153 13.64 -2.94 15.41
N ARG A 154 13.08 -2.16 16.34
CA ARG A 154 13.10 -2.42 17.77
C ARG A 154 11.68 -2.25 18.33
N PRO A 155 11.35 -2.82 19.50
CA PRO A 155 10.00 -2.77 20.02
C PRO A 155 9.54 -1.33 20.28
N ASP A 156 10.44 -0.47 20.77
CA ASP A 156 10.20 0.95 21.03
C ASP A 156 9.99 1.81 19.78
N HIS A 157 10.22 1.25 18.57
CA HIS A 157 9.90 1.94 17.33
C HIS A 157 8.39 1.95 17.04
N VAL A 158 7.60 1.04 17.61
CA VAL A 158 6.13 1.11 17.57
C VAL A 158 5.70 2.18 18.55
N PHE A 159 5.43 3.39 18.06
CA PHE A 159 5.21 4.55 18.94
C PHE A 159 3.72 4.87 19.15
N GLN A 160 2.85 4.38 18.26
CA GLN A 160 1.42 4.65 18.33
C GLN A 160 0.64 3.41 17.91
N ALA A 161 -0.35 3.06 18.72
CA ALA A 161 -1.38 2.08 18.40
C ALA A 161 -2.74 2.77 18.53
N THR A 162 -3.60 2.63 17.52
CA THR A 162 -4.97 3.15 17.54
C THR A 162 -5.95 2.05 17.19
N CYS A 163 -7.14 2.14 17.78
CA CYS A 163 -8.26 1.26 17.48
C CYS A 163 -9.56 2.02 17.67
N THR A 164 -10.53 1.85 16.76
CA THR A 164 -11.85 2.50 16.85
C THR A 164 -12.80 1.85 17.86
N CYS A 165 -12.34 0.82 18.59
CA CYS A 165 -13.17 0.14 19.58
C CYS A 165 -13.37 0.99 20.86
N PRO A 166 -14.44 0.74 21.64
CA PRO A 166 -14.74 1.52 22.85
C PRO A 166 -13.76 1.30 24.02
N ASP A 167 -12.75 0.45 23.85
CA ASP A 167 -11.73 0.16 24.86
C ASP A 167 -10.66 1.26 24.87
N ARG A 168 -10.56 2.01 25.97
CA ARG A 168 -9.65 3.15 26.12
C ARG A 168 -8.19 2.76 26.37
N SER A 169 -7.86 1.48 26.41
CA SER A 169 -6.47 1.03 26.55
C SER A 169 -5.63 1.37 25.32
N VAL A 170 -4.36 1.72 25.52
CA VAL A 170 -3.39 1.92 24.42
C VAL A 170 -3.32 0.69 23.51
N VAL A 171 -3.24 -0.51 24.09
CA VAL A 171 -3.25 -1.78 23.36
C VAL A 171 -4.45 -2.61 23.78
N CYS A 172 -5.52 -2.55 22.98
CA CYS A 172 -6.71 -3.36 23.18
C CYS A 172 -6.55 -4.77 22.55
N LYS A 173 -7.51 -5.67 22.82
CA LYS A 173 -7.50 -7.02 22.23
C LYS A 173 -7.47 -7.02 20.69
N HIS A 174 -8.06 -6.01 20.03
CA HIS A 174 -8.07 -5.90 18.57
C HIS A 174 -6.70 -5.50 18.03
N VAL A 175 -6.00 -4.58 18.72
CA VAL A 175 -4.61 -4.23 18.41
C VAL A 175 -3.71 -5.46 18.49
N VAL A 176 -3.87 -6.26 19.56
CA VAL A 176 -3.15 -7.54 19.70
C VAL A 176 -3.49 -8.51 18.57
N ALA A 177 -4.76 -8.64 18.20
CA ALA A 177 -5.19 -9.55 17.14
C ALA A 177 -4.56 -9.17 15.78
N VAL A 178 -4.53 -7.87 15.46
CA VAL A 178 -3.84 -7.35 14.27
C VAL A 178 -2.34 -7.55 14.37
N GLY A 179 -1.74 -7.35 15.56
CA GLY A 179 -0.35 -7.68 15.83
C GLY A 179 0.02 -9.11 15.45
N TYR A 180 -0.80 -10.09 15.85
CA TYR A 180 -0.61 -11.49 15.47
C TYR A 180 -0.75 -11.72 13.95
N ALA A 181 -1.68 -11.04 13.29
CA ALA A 181 -1.84 -11.12 11.84
C ALA A 181 -0.65 -10.51 11.09
N VAL A 182 -0.13 -9.37 11.56
CA VAL A 182 1.08 -8.73 11.06
C VAL A 182 2.31 -9.63 11.29
N ALA A 183 2.46 -10.19 12.48
CA ALA A 183 3.53 -11.14 12.82
C ALA A 183 3.50 -12.36 11.88
N ALA A 184 2.30 -12.90 11.61
CA ALA A 184 2.14 -13.99 10.65
C ALA A 184 2.52 -13.57 9.22
N ARG A 185 2.19 -12.34 8.80
CA ARG A 185 2.58 -11.82 7.47
C ARG A 185 4.10 -11.64 7.35
N LEU A 186 4.75 -11.05 8.36
CA LEU A 186 6.20 -10.89 8.43
C LEU A 186 6.96 -12.23 8.58
N THR A 187 6.29 -13.27 9.06
CA THR A 187 6.85 -14.63 9.09
C THR A 187 6.72 -15.32 7.73
N GLN A 188 5.69 -14.98 6.94
CA GLN A 188 5.50 -15.51 5.59
C GLN A 188 6.36 -14.81 4.54
N ASP A 189 6.55 -13.50 4.67
CA ASP A 189 7.45 -12.71 3.84
C ASP A 189 8.34 -11.84 4.75
N PRO A 190 9.52 -12.37 5.13
CA PRO A 190 10.43 -11.66 6.04
C PRO A 190 10.97 -10.35 5.49
N LEU A 191 11.10 -10.22 4.16
CA LEU A 191 11.63 -9.00 3.53
C LEU A 191 10.64 -7.84 3.54
N HIS A 192 9.36 -8.08 3.84
CA HIS A 192 8.40 -6.99 4.05
C HIS A 192 8.83 -6.02 5.16
N VAL A 193 9.68 -6.43 6.11
CA VAL A 193 10.23 -5.52 7.12
C VAL A 193 11.02 -4.36 6.48
N LEU A 194 11.70 -4.60 5.36
CA LEU A 194 12.41 -3.54 4.62
C LEU A 194 11.40 -2.59 3.97
N ARG A 195 10.36 -3.11 3.31
CA ARG A 195 9.29 -2.31 2.70
C ARG A 195 8.54 -1.46 3.73
N LEU A 196 8.29 -2.04 4.90
CA LEU A 196 7.69 -1.35 6.05
C LEU A 196 8.56 -0.17 6.53
N ARG A 197 9.88 -0.21 6.28
CA ARG A 197 10.82 0.90 6.53
C ARG A 197 11.08 1.79 5.30
N GLY A 198 10.33 1.59 4.21
CA GLY A 198 10.49 2.34 2.97
C GLY A 198 11.77 1.98 2.20
N ILE A 199 12.30 0.79 2.42
CA ILE A 199 13.47 0.26 1.72
C ILE A 199 12.98 -0.82 0.75
N ASP A 200 13.29 -0.67 -0.54
CA ASP A 200 12.94 -1.66 -1.56
C ASP A 200 13.88 -2.88 -1.48
N PRO A 201 13.38 -4.09 -1.24
CA PRO A 201 14.22 -5.28 -1.13
C PRO A 201 14.82 -5.79 -2.45
N GLU A 202 14.24 -5.45 -3.60
CA GLU A 202 14.60 -6.06 -4.91
C GLU A 202 16.08 -5.93 -5.29
N PRO A 203 16.75 -4.77 -5.12
CA PRO A 203 18.17 -4.63 -5.47
C PRO A 203 19.08 -5.58 -4.69
N PHE A 204 18.81 -5.75 -3.39
CA PHE A 204 19.63 -6.58 -2.51
C PHE A 204 19.44 -8.08 -2.78
N VAL A 205 18.20 -8.48 -3.06
CA VAL A 205 17.87 -9.85 -3.44
C VAL A 205 18.53 -10.22 -4.77
N THR A 206 18.47 -9.32 -5.75
CA THR A 206 19.13 -9.51 -7.06
C THR A 206 20.64 -9.66 -6.91
N GLN A 207 21.26 -8.81 -6.07
CA GLN A 207 22.69 -8.89 -5.81
C GLN A 207 23.09 -10.18 -5.08
N LEU A 208 22.28 -10.65 -4.13
CA LEU A 208 22.49 -11.90 -3.42
C LEU A 208 22.53 -13.08 -4.41
N PHE A 209 21.55 -13.17 -5.32
CA PHE A 209 21.54 -14.23 -6.34
C PHE A 209 22.73 -14.16 -7.28
N ARG A 210 23.11 -12.96 -7.75
CA ARG A 210 24.31 -12.79 -8.59
C ARG A 210 25.59 -13.24 -7.87
N LYS A 211 25.73 -12.93 -6.58
CA LYS A 211 26.88 -13.36 -5.77
C LYS A 211 26.89 -14.87 -5.56
N ASP A 212 25.74 -15.48 -5.25
CA ASP A 212 25.61 -16.94 -5.09
C ASP A 212 25.94 -17.70 -6.40
N GLU A 213 25.53 -17.16 -7.56
CA GLU A 213 25.90 -17.68 -8.88
C GLU A 213 27.41 -17.56 -9.15
N SER A 214 28.01 -16.41 -8.84
CA SER A 214 29.46 -16.21 -9.01
C SER A 214 30.33 -17.04 -8.06
N ALA A 215 29.78 -17.40 -6.89
CA ALA A 215 30.45 -18.21 -5.87
C ALA A 215 30.34 -19.73 -6.14
N GLY A 216 29.74 -20.14 -7.26
CA GLY A 216 29.64 -21.55 -7.65
C GLY A 216 28.66 -22.37 -6.80
N VAL A 217 27.79 -21.72 -6.00
CA VAL A 217 26.73 -22.41 -5.26
C VAL A 217 25.59 -22.71 -6.23
N THR A 218 25.81 -23.70 -7.10
CA THR A 218 24.75 -24.33 -7.88
C THR A 218 23.94 -25.22 -6.96
N SER A 219 22.85 -24.68 -6.39
CA SER A 219 21.82 -25.49 -5.75
C SER A 219 20.48 -25.31 -6.49
N LEU A 220 20.17 -26.34 -7.29
CA LEU A 220 18.81 -26.82 -7.59
C LEU A 220 17.85 -25.87 -8.33
N ARG A 221 18.30 -25.29 -9.45
CA ARG A 221 17.40 -24.92 -10.56
C ARG A 221 17.83 -25.51 -11.92
N SER A 222 18.39 -26.71 -11.92
CA SER A 222 18.45 -27.54 -13.14
C SER A 222 17.40 -28.64 -13.06
N ARG A 223 16.15 -28.32 -13.43
CA ARG A 223 15.20 -29.23 -14.11
C ARG A 223 13.90 -28.52 -14.51
N ARG A 224 13.99 -27.54 -15.41
CA ARG A 224 12.92 -27.24 -16.36
C ARG A 224 13.56 -26.85 -17.68
N GLU A 225 13.95 -27.85 -18.43
CA GLU A 225 14.25 -27.73 -19.86
C GLU A 225 13.02 -27.24 -20.61
N GLY A 226 13.28 -26.45 -21.66
CA GLY A 226 12.63 -26.67 -22.94
C GLY A 226 11.62 -25.62 -23.38
N ARG A 227 12.07 -24.39 -23.64
CA ARG A 227 11.51 -23.62 -24.75
C ARG A 227 12.65 -22.89 -25.48
N LYS A 228 13.11 -23.49 -26.57
CA LYS A 228 13.93 -22.82 -27.58
C LYS A 228 13.10 -21.68 -28.18
N LEU A 229 13.63 -20.47 -28.13
CA LEU A 229 13.25 -19.40 -29.05
C LEU A 229 14.31 -19.37 -30.17
N PRO A 230 13.94 -19.05 -31.42
CA PRO A 230 14.87 -19.07 -32.54
C PRO A 230 15.87 -17.92 -32.47
N GLU A 231 17.10 -18.21 -32.88
CA GLU A 231 18.08 -17.23 -33.32
C GLU A 231 17.56 -16.55 -34.58
N GLU A 232 17.34 -15.25 -34.50
CA GLU A 232 17.38 -14.37 -35.67
C GLU A 232 18.51 -13.37 -35.47
N ALA A 233 19.59 -13.63 -36.20
CA ALA A 233 20.62 -12.66 -36.49
C ALA A 233 20.10 -11.72 -37.57
N SER A 234 20.12 -10.41 -37.32
CA SER A 234 20.52 -9.41 -38.34
C SER A 234 20.49 -8.00 -37.78
N GLU A 235 21.65 -7.35 -37.92
CA GLU A 235 21.82 -5.91 -38.16
C GLU A 235 21.78 -4.95 -36.96
N GLU A 236 22.93 -4.85 -36.31
CA GLU A 236 23.40 -3.60 -35.72
C GLU A 236 23.45 -2.50 -36.80
N LYS A 237 22.39 -1.69 -36.87
CA LYS A 237 22.46 -0.38 -37.53
C LYS A 237 23.01 0.63 -36.53
N ASN A 238 24.31 0.89 -36.65
CA ASN A 238 24.97 2.09 -36.12
C ASN A 238 24.13 3.33 -36.46
N HIS A 239 23.41 3.88 -35.49
CA HIS A 239 22.91 5.25 -35.55
C HIS A 239 23.90 6.16 -34.81
N GLU A 240 25.06 6.38 -35.42
CA GLU A 240 25.76 7.65 -35.26
C GLU A 240 25.02 8.69 -36.12
N GLY A 241 23.83 9.08 -35.65
CA GLY A 241 23.01 10.12 -36.24
C GLY A 241 23.33 11.45 -35.58
N ASP A 242 24.25 12.18 -36.19
CA ASP A 242 24.29 13.65 -36.32
C ASP A 242 23.55 14.44 -35.21
N LEU A 243 24.25 14.75 -34.10
CA LEU A 243 23.83 15.80 -33.15
C LEU A 243 24.06 17.19 -33.76
N ARG A 244 23.58 17.43 -34.97
CA ARG A 244 23.33 18.77 -35.46
C ARG A 244 21.92 19.13 -35.01
N ALA A 245 21.83 20.12 -34.12
CA ALA A 245 20.57 20.79 -33.85
C ALA A 245 19.94 21.15 -35.20
N GLU A 246 18.86 20.46 -35.58
CA GLU A 246 17.99 20.92 -36.65
C GLU A 246 17.55 22.32 -36.26
N LEU A 247 18.09 23.32 -36.96
CA LEU A 247 17.55 24.67 -36.92
C LEU A 247 16.17 24.58 -37.59
N VAL A 248 15.16 24.26 -36.79
CA VAL A 248 13.78 24.33 -37.25
C VAL A 248 13.46 25.82 -37.45
N ASP A 249 13.09 26.20 -38.67
CA ASP A 249 12.64 27.56 -38.96
C ASP A 249 11.46 27.90 -38.03
N PRO A 250 11.58 28.95 -37.17
CA PRO A 250 10.52 29.32 -36.25
C PRO A 250 9.17 29.55 -36.94
N LYS A 251 9.15 29.98 -38.20
CA LYS A 251 7.89 30.15 -38.95
C LYS A 251 7.23 28.84 -39.35
N GLN A 252 8.02 27.80 -39.61
CA GLN A 252 7.52 26.46 -39.92
C GLN A 252 7.05 25.73 -38.66
N PHE A 253 7.73 25.96 -37.53
CA PHE A 253 7.39 25.34 -36.25
C PHE A 253 6.16 25.98 -35.59
N TRP A 254 6.12 27.32 -35.52
CA TRP A 254 5.05 28.05 -34.83
C TRP A 254 3.84 28.36 -35.73
N GLY A 255 3.97 28.21 -37.05
CA GLY A 255 2.96 28.66 -38.00
C GLY A 255 2.86 30.19 -38.08
N ALA A 256 1.94 30.70 -38.90
CA ALA A 256 1.69 32.12 -39.03
C ALA A 256 0.80 32.63 -37.88
N VAL A 257 1.12 33.82 -37.34
CA VAL A 257 0.50 34.40 -36.12
C VAL A 257 -1.00 34.71 -36.29
N ASP A 258 -1.49 34.71 -37.53
CA ASP A 258 -2.89 34.89 -37.91
C ASP A 258 -3.75 33.64 -37.66
N GLN A 259 -3.14 32.46 -37.50
CA GLN A 259 -3.83 31.24 -37.06
C GLN A 259 -3.69 31.06 -35.54
N ARG A 260 -4.46 31.84 -34.78
CA ARG A 260 -4.57 31.60 -33.34
C ARG A 260 -5.35 30.32 -33.11
N VAL A 261 -4.80 29.41 -32.30
CA VAL A 261 -5.53 28.24 -31.80
C VAL A 261 -6.77 28.73 -31.05
N THR A 262 -7.94 28.55 -31.65
CA THR A 262 -9.21 28.78 -30.98
C THR A 262 -9.52 27.55 -30.15
N TRP A 263 -9.30 27.65 -28.84
CA TRP A 263 -9.82 26.68 -27.90
C TRP A 263 -11.36 26.74 -27.98
N GLY A 264 -12.00 25.58 -28.14
CA GLY A 264 -13.43 25.48 -27.89
C GLY A 264 -13.74 25.88 -26.45
N THR A 265 -14.99 26.24 -26.17
CA THR A 265 -15.47 26.34 -24.79
C THR A 265 -15.23 24.99 -24.11
N VAL A 266 -14.28 24.97 -23.18
CA VAL A 266 -13.98 23.78 -22.38
C VAL A 266 -15.18 23.56 -21.47
N GLU A 267 -15.85 22.42 -21.63
CA GLU A 267 -16.92 22.07 -20.70
C GLU A 267 -16.29 21.86 -19.31
N PRO A 268 -16.82 22.53 -18.26
CA PRO A 268 -16.36 22.30 -16.90
C PRO A 268 -16.70 20.87 -16.50
N GLU A 269 -15.69 20.02 -16.40
CA GLU A 269 -15.83 18.62 -15.96
C GLU A 269 -15.23 18.40 -14.57
N SER A 270 -15.74 17.40 -13.84
CA SER A 270 -15.31 17.08 -12.48
C SER A 270 -13.86 16.61 -12.43
N GLY A 271 -12.98 17.41 -11.82
CA GLY A 271 -11.58 17.07 -11.59
C GLY A 271 -11.36 15.85 -10.67
N LEU A 272 -12.37 15.47 -9.87
CA LEU A 272 -12.35 14.29 -9.00
C LEU A 272 -12.64 12.99 -9.77
N GLU A 273 -13.54 13.02 -10.76
CA GLU A 273 -13.96 11.82 -11.49
C GLU A 273 -13.05 11.49 -12.70
N GLN A 274 -12.53 12.52 -13.37
CA GLN A 274 -11.72 12.37 -14.59
C GLN A 274 -10.23 12.74 -14.43
N GLY A 275 -9.82 13.25 -13.26
CA GLY A 275 -8.41 13.45 -12.93
C GLY A 275 -7.61 12.15 -12.84
N ASP A 276 -6.28 12.25 -12.72
CA ASP A 276 -5.42 11.08 -12.51
C ASP A 276 -5.77 10.41 -11.16
N LYS A 277 -6.59 9.36 -11.23
CA LYS A 277 -7.03 8.57 -10.07
C LYS A 277 -5.84 7.99 -9.31
N GLN A 278 -4.74 7.67 -9.96
CA GLN A 278 -3.55 7.17 -9.27
C GLN A 278 -2.90 8.26 -8.43
N ALA A 279 -2.80 9.48 -8.96
CA ALA A 279 -2.27 10.63 -8.23
C ALA A 279 -3.16 11.00 -7.03
N ILE A 280 -4.49 11.04 -7.22
CA ILE A 280 -5.44 11.31 -6.12
C ILE A 280 -5.34 10.23 -5.05
N MET A 281 -5.33 8.95 -5.45
CA MET A 281 -5.20 7.85 -4.49
C MET A 281 -3.83 7.85 -3.81
N ALA A 282 -2.75 8.23 -4.49
CA ALA A 282 -1.44 8.42 -3.87
C ALA A 282 -1.46 9.56 -2.83
N ALA A 283 -2.13 10.66 -3.13
CA ALA A 283 -2.31 11.78 -2.20
C ALA A 283 -3.17 11.37 -0.99
N LEU A 284 -4.30 10.69 -1.21
CA LEU A 284 -5.17 10.22 -0.13
C LEU A 284 -4.46 9.25 0.80
N ARG A 285 -3.58 8.38 0.28
CA ARG A 285 -2.73 7.51 1.11
C ARG A 285 -1.85 8.25 2.12
N THR A 286 -1.57 9.53 1.91
CA THR A 286 -0.82 10.33 2.89
C THR A 286 -1.64 10.68 4.13
N VAL A 287 -2.98 10.65 4.02
CA VAL A 287 -3.94 11.01 5.08
C VAL A 287 -4.85 9.84 5.51
N SER A 288 -4.89 8.74 4.76
CA SER A 288 -5.72 7.55 5.03
C SER A 288 -4.88 6.32 5.35
N TRP A 289 -5.30 5.52 6.34
CA TRP A 289 -4.44 4.47 6.93
C TRP A 289 -4.77 3.07 6.46
N THR A 290 -6.01 2.84 6.07
CA THR A 290 -6.45 1.62 5.39
C THR A 290 -6.97 1.96 4.00
N GLY A 291 -7.00 0.98 3.09
CA GLY A 291 -7.74 1.14 1.84
C GLY A 291 -9.23 1.48 2.03
N VAL A 292 -9.84 1.10 3.17
CA VAL A 292 -11.23 1.48 3.50
C VAL A 292 -11.33 2.96 3.86
N ASP A 293 -10.45 3.45 4.73
CA ASP A 293 -10.36 4.87 5.07
C ASP A 293 -10.12 5.72 3.82
N GLN A 294 -9.27 5.21 2.91
CA GLN A 294 -8.96 5.89 1.66
C GLN A 294 -10.19 6.06 0.77
N LEU A 295 -11.01 5.01 0.66
CA LEU A 295 -12.27 5.07 -0.09
C LEU A 295 -13.30 5.95 0.60
N ARG A 296 -13.39 5.91 1.94
CA ARG A 296 -14.28 6.79 2.70
C ARG A 296 -13.90 8.25 2.51
N ALA A 297 -12.60 8.58 2.63
CA ALA A 297 -12.09 9.93 2.42
C ALA A 297 -12.35 10.42 0.99
N HIS A 298 -12.15 9.57 -0.02
CA HIS A 298 -12.51 9.91 -1.40
C HIS A 298 -14.01 10.23 -1.55
N HIS A 299 -14.87 9.36 -1.00
CA HIS A 299 -16.32 9.56 -1.06
C HIS A 299 -16.78 10.81 -0.28
N GLU A 300 -16.17 11.11 0.86
CA GLU A 300 -16.45 12.33 1.60
C GLU A 300 -16.04 13.58 0.81
N LEU A 301 -14.89 13.55 0.12
CA LEU A 301 -14.47 14.65 -0.75
C LEU A 301 -15.42 14.85 -1.93
N GLU A 302 -15.88 13.78 -2.55
CA GLU A 302 -16.87 13.79 -3.62
C GLU A 302 -18.17 14.45 -3.13
N ARG A 303 -18.70 14.04 -1.97
CA ARG A 303 -19.87 14.67 -1.36
C ARG A 303 -19.65 16.14 -1.00
N CYS A 304 -18.48 16.50 -0.49
CA CYS A 304 -18.15 17.90 -0.21
C CYS A 304 -18.12 18.73 -1.49
N TYR A 305 -17.58 18.19 -2.58
CA TYR A 305 -17.55 18.84 -3.88
C TYR A 305 -18.97 19.01 -4.45
N GLU A 306 -19.80 17.97 -4.41
CA GLU A 306 -21.22 18.05 -4.79
C GLU A 306 -21.94 19.17 -4.02
N VAL A 307 -21.80 19.20 -2.68
CA VAL A 307 -22.43 20.23 -1.83
C VAL A 307 -21.92 21.65 -2.13
N LEU A 308 -20.64 21.80 -2.49
CA LEU A 308 -20.06 23.10 -2.87
C LEU A 308 -20.55 23.57 -4.24
N MET A 309 -20.80 22.65 -5.17
CA MET A 309 -21.24 22.98 -6.53
C MET A 309 -22.77 23.11 -6.65
N GLU A 310 -23.53 22.40 -5.83
CA GLU A 310 -25.00 22.49 -5.79
C GLU A 310 -25.52 23.71 -5.02
N ASN A 311 -24.72 24.29 -4.11
CA ASN A 311 -25.06 25.56 -3.46
C ASN A 311 -24.77 26.73 -4.39
N GLU A 312 -25.68 26.99 -5.33
CA GLU A 312 -25.81 28.32 -5.91
C GLU A 312 -26.07 29.32 -4.77
N GLN A 313 -25.08 30.20 -4.52
CA GLN A 313 -25.15 31.37 -3.63
C GLN A 313 -24.97 31.12 -2.12
N MET A 314 -23.73 30.88 -1.66
CA MET A 314 -23.36 31.21 -0.26
C MET A 314 -22.69 32.59 -0.13
N PHE A 315 -22.26 33.18 -1.25
CA PHE A 315 -21.67 34.51 -1.28
C PHE A 315 -22.48 35.39 -2.22
N ASP A 316 -23.34 36.24 -1.66
CA ASP A 316 -24.19 37.18 -2.41
C ASP A 316 -23.40 38.22 -3.24
N ASN A 317 -22.08 38.27 -3.09
CA ASN A 317 -21.18 39.12 -3.88
C ASN A 317 -19.85 38.40 -4.10
N LEU A 318 -19.51 38.12 -5.36
CA LEU A 318 -18.16 37.72 -5.71
C LEU A 318 -17.25 38.96 -5.56
N PRO A 319 -16.20 38.94 -4.71
CA PRO A 319 -15.37 40.12 -4.44
C PRO A 319 -14.74 40.76 -5.69
N TRP A 320 -14.59 39.98 -6.77
CA TRP A 320 -14.00 40.39 -8.04
C TRP A 320 -15.01 40.94 -9.06
N GLU A 321 -16.32 40.82 -8.84
CA GLU A 321 -17.33 41.37 -9.77
C GLU A 321 -17.50 42.88 -9.63
N ASN A 322 -17.18 43.46 -8.46
CA ASN A 322 -17.36 44.89 -8.20
C ASN A 322 -16.25 45.80 -8.77
N GLU A 323 -15.14 45.25 -9.27
CA GLU A 323 -14.01 46.08 -9.75
C GLU A 323 -14.03 46.38 -11.26
N LEU A 324 -14.90 45.73 -12.05
CA LEU A 324 -14.92 45.88 -13.51
C LEU A 324 -15.91 46.95 -14.04
N GLN A 325 -16.80 47.49 -13.20
CA GLN A 325 -17.84 48.45 -13.65
C GLN A 325 -17.57 49.92 -13.30
N SER A 326 -16.48 50.23 -12.60
CA SER A 326 -16.15 51.61 -12.23
C SER A 326 -14.77 52.03 -12.73
N ARG A 327 -14.59 52.01 -14.05
CA ARG A 327 -13.64 52.90 -14.74
C ARG A 327 -14.43 54.05 -15.37
N PRO A 328 -14.28 55.30 -14.91
CA PRO A 328 -14.83 56.45 -15.61
C PRO A 328 -13.85 56.86 -16.71
N ASP A 329 -14.03 56.33 -17.92
CA ASP A 329 -13.42 56.91 -19.13
C ASP A 329 -14.54 57.42 -20.06
N ASP A 330 -14.28 58.60 -20.63
CA ASP A 330 -15.02 59.28 -21.70
C ASP A 330 -16.42 59.84 -21.39
N LYS A 331 -16.43 61.07 -20.87
CA LYS A 331 -17.31 62.12 -21.42
C LYS A 331 -16.49 63.05 -22.30
N ASP A 332 -16.43 62.69 -23.57
CA ASP A 332 -16.57 63.54 -24.74
C ASP A 332 -16.17 65.02 -24.60
N ARG A 333 -15.00 65.30 -25.16
CA ARG A 333 -14.82 66.48 -26.02
C ARG A 333 -15.76 66.33 -27.23
N ASN A 334 -16.71 67.25 -27.42
CA ASN A 334 -16.92 68.05 -28.64
C ASN A 334 -18.33 68.67 -28.73
N HIS A 335 -18.44 70.01 -28.66
CA HIS A 335 -18.92 70.91 -29.73
C HIS A 335 -19.19 72.33 -29.18
N ASP A 336 -18.64 73.29 -29.93
CA ASP A 336 -18.86 74.74 -30.02
C ASP A 336 -18.52 75.69 -28.86
#